data_AF-A0A9E5M0B5-F1
#
_entry.id   AF-A0A9E5M0B5-F1
#
_cell.length_a   1.000
_cell.length_b   1.000
_cell.length_c   1.000
_cell.angle_alpha   90.00
_cell.angle_beta   90.00
_cell.angle_gamma   90.00
#
_symmetry.space_group_name_H-M   'P 1'
#
loop_
_entity.id
_entity.type
_entity.pdbx_description
1 polymer ?
#
loop_
_entity_poly.entity_id
_entity_poly.type
_entity_poly.pdbx_seq_one_letter_code
_entity_poly.pdbx_strand_id
1 'polypeptide(L)'
;MRLLFVADPLESFRTYKDSTYAMMVQAQERGHSLYACDTSDLVALSSAAALAGRDGRSCRLAAQVARIELQRDASTVAAADDAASYDGWSGGAPAVRWFVRGEVELLALAGFDAIVMRKDPPFDLEFLYATQLLERAKAEGARVFNDPRALRDHNEKLAILEFAQFTAPTLVSRDPARLRAFVVENGEAVLKLLDGM
;
A
#
# COMPACT_ATOMS: atom_id res chain seq x y z
N MET A 1 15.13 -11.61 7.51
CA MET A 1 14.44 -11.54 6.20
C MET A 1 14.68 -10.17 5.58
N ARG A 2 14.65 -10.05 4.25
CA ARG A 2 14.61 -8.78 3.52
C ARG A 2 13.15 -8.48 3.17
N LEU A 3 12.59 -7.42 3.73
CA LEU A 3 11.19 -7.03 3.52
C LEU A 3 11.16 -5.74 2.71
N LEU A 4 10.43 -5.75 1.59
CA LEU A 4 10.17 -4.56 0.79
C LEU A 4 8.78 -4.04 1.09
N PHE A 5 8.65 -2.75 1.37
CA PHE A 5 7.38 -2.05 1.44
C PHE A 5 7.23 -1.19 0.18
N VAL A 6 6.22 -1.50 -0.64
CA VAL A 6 5.81 -0.64 -1.77
C VAL A 6 4.72 0.28 -1.22
N ALA A 7 5.05 1.53 -0.94
CA ALA A 7 4.18 2.44 -0.19
C ALA A 7 4.38 3.89 -0.62
N ASP A 8 3.49 4.78 -0.19
CA ASP A 8 3.66 6.22 -0.32
C ASP A 8 5.00 6.70 0.29
N PRO A 9 5.50 7.88 -0.11
CA PRO A 9 6.73 8.43 0.46
C PRO A 9 6.71 8.42 1.99
N LEU A 10 7.69 7.75 2.61
CA LEU A 10 7.75 7.56 4.07
C LEU A 10 7.72 8.90 4.83
N GLU A 11 8.25 9.96 4.22
CA GLU A 11 8.19 11.32 4.72
C GLU A 11 6.76 11.82 5.00
N SER A 12 5.75 11.25 4.33
CA SER A 12 4.33 11.60 4.51
C SER A 12 3.65 10.88 5.67
N PHE A 13 4.27 9.86 6.26
CA PHE A 13 3.62 9.00 7.24
C PHE A 13 3.37 9.73 8.56
N ARG A 14 2.20 9.47 9.15
CA ARG A 14 1.86 9.91 10.51
C ARG A 14 2.08 8.75 11.48
N THR A 15 3.31 8.60 11.96
CA THR A 15 3.79 7.44 12.74
C THR A 15 2.88 7.02 13.90
N TYR A 16 2.19 7.95 14.56
CA TYR A 16 1.28 7.66 15.68
C TYR A 16 0.04 6.84 15.28
N LYS A 17 -0.35 6.84 14.01
CA LYS A 17 -1.54 6.11 13.50
C LYS A 17 -1.27 5.30 12.23
N ASP A 18 -0.02 5.23 11.82
CA ASP A 18 0.37 4.54 10.60
C ASP A 18 0.65 3.06 10.89
N SER A 19 -0.20 2.20 10.34
CA SER A 19 -0.05 0.75 10.50
C SER A 19 1.15 0.19 9.73
N THR A 20 1.56 0.81 8.62
CA THR A 20 2.76 0.43 7.87
C THR A 20 4.01 0.70 8.72
N TYR A 21 4.09 1.85 9.39
CA TYR A 21 5.14 2.16 10.36
C TYR A 21 5.19 1.11 11.49
N ALA A 22 4.05 0.78 12.09
CA ALA A 22 3.99 -0.23 13.16
C ALA A 22 4.51 -1.61 12.69
N MET A 23 4.20 -2.02 11.46
CA MET A 23 4.75 -3.25 10.84
C MET A 23 6.26 -3.18 10.69
N MET A 24 6.79 -2.04 10.21
CA MET A 24 8.24 -1.82 10.05
C MET A 24 8.97 -1.86 11.38
N VAL A 25 8.43 -1.24 12.44
CA VAL A 25 9.01 -1.27 13.80
C VAL A 25 9.17 -2.71 14.28
N GLN A 26 8.10 -3.51 14.20
CA GLN A 26 8.13 -4.91 14.62
C GLN A 26 9.06 -5.78 13.76
N ALA A 27 9.15 -5.50 12.46
CA ALA A 27 10.08 -6.20 11.59
C ALA A 27 11.55 -5.89 11.93
N GLN A 28 11.89 -4.62 12.18
CA GLN A 28 13.25 -4.23 12.59
C GLN A 28 13.61 -4.82 13.97
N GLU A 29 12.69 -4.82 14.92
CA GLU A 29 12.86 -5.46 16.24
C GLU A 29 13.23 -6.94 16.15
N ARG A 30 12.71 -7.63 15.14
CA ARG A 30 13.01 -9.04 14.86
C ARG A 30 14.27 -9.24 13.99
N GLY A 31 15.05 -8.17 13.78
CA GLY A 31 16.28 -8.21 12.99
C GLY A 31 16.05 -8.39 11.49
N HIS A 32 14.90 -7.99 10.96
CA HIS A 32 14.67 -7.99 9.51
C HIS A 32 15.24 -6.72 8.88
N SER A 33 15.77 -6.85 7.66
CA SER A 33 16.21 -5.71 6.85
C SER A 33 14.99 -5.11 6.16
N LEU A 34 14.81 -3.81 6.30
CA LEU A 34 13.71 -3.07 5.69
C LEU A 34 14.16 -2.36 4.42
N TYR A 35 13.32 -2.41 3.40
CA TYR A 35 13.47 -1.69 2.16
C TYR A 35 12.15 -1.01 1.84
N ALA A 36 12.21 0.16 1.20
CA ALA A 36 11.02 0.86 0.75
C ALA A 36 11.23 1.42 -0.65
N CYS A 37 10.13 1.50 -1.40
CA CYS A 37 10.03 2.20 -2.68
C CYS A 37 8.57 2.65 -2.92
N ASP A 38 8.39 3.58 -3.85
CA ASP A 38 7.08 3.96 -4.37
C ASP A 38 6.63 3.02 -5.51
N THR A 39 5.37 3.11 -5.94
CA THR A 39 4.88 2.38 -7.12
C THR A 39 5.59 2.77 -8.41
N SER A 40 5.98 4.04 -8.54
CA SER A 40 6.74 4.57 -9.67
C SER A 40 8.17 4.01 -9.78
N ASP A 41 8.71 3.42 -8.71
CA ASP A 41 10.04 2.80 -8.69
C ASP A 41 10.05 1.36 -9.24
N LEU A 42 8.87 0.77 -9.51
CA LEU A 42 8.75 -0.57 -10.07
C LEU A 42 9.17 -0.59 -11.55
N VAL A 43 10.01 -1.56 -11.93
CA VAL A 43 10.57 -1.65 -13.28
C VAL A 43 10.42 -3.06 -13.83
N ALA A 44 10.06 -3.15 -15.12
CA ALA A 44 10.11 -4.39 -15.90
C ALA A 44 11.22 -4.32 -16.95
N LEU A 45 12.07 -5.34 -16.99
CA LEU A 45 13.21 -5.43 -17.90
C LEU A 45 12.93 -6.49 -18.99
N SER A 46 13.01 -6.10 -20.26
CA SER A 46 12.79 -7.02 -21.39
C SER A 46 14.04 -7.81 -21.77
N SER A 47 15.23 -7.19 -21.65
CA SER A 47 16.49 -7.69 -22.23
C SER A 47 17.70 -7.67 -21.29
N ALA A 48 17.60 -7.13 -20.08
CA ALA A 48 18.70 -7.17 -19.12
C ALA A 48 18.95 -8.61 -18.67
N ALA A 49 20.22 -8.98 -18.43
CA ALA A 49 20.57 -10.20 -17.72
C ALA A 49 19.75 -10.21 -16.42
N ALA A 50 18.75 -11.07 -16.36
CA ALA A 50 17.73 -11.00 -15.33
C ALA A 50 18.39 -11.02 -13.95
N LEU A 51 17.93 -10.13 -13.08
CA LEU A 51 18.57 -9.89 -11.79
C LEU A 51 18.46 -11.15 -10.94
N ALA A 52 19.50 -11.43 -10.16
CA ALA A 52 19.52 -12.60 -9.30
C ALA A 52 18.46 -12.47 -8.20
N GLY A 53 17.44 -13.33 -8.24
CA GLY A 53 16.51 -13.53 -7.15
C GLY A 53 17.15 -14.30 -6.00
N ARG A 54 16.43 -14.41 -4.88
CA ARG A 54 16.94 -14.98 -3.63
C ARG A 54 17.43 -16.43 -3.76
N ASP A 55 16.80 -17.21 -4.65
CA ASP A 55 17.09 -18.64 -4.84
C ASP A 55 17.92 -18.90 -6.12
N GLY A 56 18.63 -17.89 -6.64
CA GLY A 56 19.35 -17.98 -7.93
C GLY A 56 18.45 -17.96 -9.17
N ARG A 57 17.12 -17.95 -8.97
CA ARG A 57 16.14 -17.74 -10.02
C ARG A 57 16.26 -16.32 -10.57
N SER A 58 16.24 -16.21 -11.88
CA SER A 58 16.31 -14.92 -12.56
C SER A 58 14.96 -14.20 -12.48
N CYS A 59 14.96 -12.92 -12.11
CA CYS A 59 13.75 -12.09 -12.09
C CYS A 59 13.96 -10.84 -12.93
N ARG A 60 13.02 -10.58 -13.83
CA ARG A 60 13.02 -9.42 -14.73
C ARG A 60 12.30 -8.22 -14.13
N LEU A 61 11.64 -8.42 -13.00
CA LEU A 61 10.88 -7.41 -12.30
C LEU A 61 11.74 -6.93 -11.13
N ALA A 62 11.97 -5.65 -11.08
CA ALA A 62 12.87 -4.99 -10.14
C ALA A 62 12.19 -3.76 -9.54
N ALA A 63 12.83 -3.19 -8.53
CA ALA A 63 12.51 -1.86 -8.03
C ALA A 63 13.78 -1.10 -7.71
N GLN A 64 13.74 0.23 -7.91
CA GLN A 64 14.68 1.12 -7.25
C GLN A 64 14.27 1.19 -5.77
N VAL A 65 15.12 0.69 -4.89
CA VAL A 65 14.80 0.57 -3.47
C VAL A 65 15.89 1.21 -2.64
N ALA A 66 15.52 1.73 -1.48
CA ALA A 66 16.48 2.12 -0.47
C ALA A 66 16.31 1.26 0.78
N ARG A 67 17.42 0.84 1.38
CA ARG A 67 17.40 0.25 2.72
C ARG A 67 17.01 1.33 3.72
N ILE A 68 16.11 0.99 4.64
CA ILE A 68 15.61 1.89 5.67
C ILE A 68 16.01 1.38 7.05
N GLU A 69 16.46 2.29 7.91
CA GLU A 69 16.69 2.03 9.33
C GLU A 69 15.84 2.99 10.15
N LEU A 70 14.95 2.44 10.97
CA LEU A 70 14.07 3.23 11.83
C LEU A 70 14.88 3.77 13.01
N GLN A 71 14.76 5.06 13.25
CA GLN A 71 15.36 5.71 14.41
C GLN A 71 14.37 5.64 15.58
N ARG A 72 14.81 5.09 16.70
CA ARG A 72 14.08 5.23 17.97
C ARG A 72 14.52 6.52 18.61
N ASP A 73 13.79 7.60 18.38
CA ASP A 73 13.93 8.74 19.27
C ASP A 73 12.95 8.58 20.44
N ALA A 74 13.47 8.42 21.65
CA ALA A 74 12.68 8.28 22.87
C ALA A 74 11.80 9.52 23.16
N SER A 75 12.07 10.65 22.49
CA SER A 75 11.29 11.89 22.60
C SER A 75 10.08 11.97 21.66
N THR A 76 9.95 11.07 20.69
CA THR A 76 8.86 11.13 19.68
C THR A 76 7.54 10.51 20.11
N VAL A 77 7.57 9.66 21.14
CA VAL A 77 6.35 9.04 21.68
C VAL A 77 5.54 10.05 22.50
N ALA A 78 6.19 11.06 23.09
CA ALA A 78 5.54 12.04 23.97
C ALA A 78 5.03 13.31 23.26
N ALA A 79 5.62 13.69 22.11
CA ALA A 79 5.28 14.95 21.44
C ALA A 79 4.02 14.86 20.54
N ALA A 80 3.49 13.66 20.28
CA ALA A 80 2.29 13.47 19.48
C ALA A 80 0.98 13.62 20.27
N ASP A 81 1.03 13.51 21.60
CA ASP A 81 -0.16 13.53 22.45
C ASP A 81 -0.69 14.96 22.72
N ASP A 82 0.15 16.00 22.58
CA ASP A 82 -0.20 17.37 23.01
C ASP A 82 -0.51 18.37 21.86
N ALA A 83 -0.55 17.93 20.59
CA ALA A 83 -0.76 18.85 19.45
C ALA A 83 -1.97 18.53 18.56
N ALA A 84 -2.79 17.54 18.89
CA ALA A 84 -3.99 17.23 18.12
C ALA A 84 -5.22 17.95 18.72
N SER A 85 -5.29 19.28 18.52
CA SER A 85 -6.63 19.89 18.44
C SER A 85 -7.34 19.20 17.27
N TYR A 86 -8.56 18.72 17.53
CA TYR A 86 -9.41 18.07 16.54
C TYR A 86 -10.03 19.12 15.59
N ASP A 87 -9.22 20.03 15.10
CA ASP A 87 -9.63 21.04 14.13
C ASP A 87 -9.24 20.52 12.76
N GLY A 88 -10.22 19.87 12.13
CA GLY A 88 -10.09 19.42 10.74
C GLY A 88 -9.56 20.56 9.88
N TRP A 89 -8.48 20.27 9.14
CA TRP A 89 -7.79 21.20 8.25
C TRP A 89 -6.98 22.32 8.92
N SER A 90 -5.81 21.98 9.48
CA SER A 90 -4.49 22.58 9.21
C SER A 90 -3.56 22.41 10.42
N GLY A 91 -2.34 21.93 10.19
CA GLY A 91 -1.35 21.77 11.26
C GLY A 91 -0.32 20.70 10.93
N GLY A 92 0.67 21.07 10.11
CA GLY A 92 1.84 20.24 9.87
C GLY A 92 2.70 20.20 11.13
N ALA A 93 2.57 19.12 11.91
CA ALA A 93 3.61 18.76 12.87
C ALA A 93 4.94 18.65 12.12
N PRO A 94 6.07 19.16 12.68
CA PRO A 94 7.36 19.04 12.01
C PRO A 94 7.63 17.56 11.71
N ALA A 95 8.06 17.28 10.48
CA ALA A 95 8.43 15.96 10.06
C ALA A 95 9.62 15.49 10.89
N VAL A 96 9.34 14.83 12.02
CA VAL A 96 10.40 14.18 12.79
C VAL A 96 10.96 13.09 11.90
N ARG A 97 12.26 13.14 11.67
CA ARG A 97 12.95 12.15 10.86
C ARG A 97 12.98 10.84 11.64
N TRP A 98 11.99 9.99 11.41
CA TRP A 98 11.81 8.71 12.08
C TRP A 98 12.57 7.56 11.41
N PHE A 99 13.29 7.85 10.31
CA PHE A 99 14.09 6.87 9.58
C PHE A 99 15.34 7.49 8.92
N VAL A 100 16.34 6.64 8.68
CA VAL A 100 17.47 6.90 7.80
C VAL A 100 17.27 6.09 6.53
N ARG A 101 17.52 6.74 5.38
CA ARG A 101 17.51 6.13 4.05
C ARG A 101 18.95 5.92 3.61
N GLY A 102 19.28 4.69 3.21
CA GLY A 102 20.56 4.35 2.58
C GLY A 102 20.61 4.77 1.10
N GLU A 103 21.60 4.27 0.39
CA GLU A 103 21.69 4.46 -1.06
C GLU A 103 20.56 3.72 -1.80
N VAL A 104 20.20 4.25 -2.97
CA VAL A 104 19.21 3.62 -3.85
C VAL A 104 19.91 2.55 -4.69
N GLU A 105 19.35 1.35 -4.67
CA GLU A 105 19.84 0.20 -5.41
C GLU A 105 18.73 -0.37 -6.30
N LEU A 106 19.09 -0.88 -7.48
CA LEU A 106 18.16 -1.63 -8.33
C LEU A 106 18.20 -3.11 -7.95
N LEU A 107 17.13 -3.60 -7.32
CA LEU A 107 17.07 -4.97 -6.79
C LEU A 107 15.91 -5.78 -7.39
N ALA A 108 16.16 -7.06 -7.65
CA ALA A 108 15.14 -8.01 -8.09
C ALA A 108 14.00 -8.11 -7.06
N LEU A 109 12.75 -8.06 -7.51
CA LEU A 109 11.59 -8.25 -6.63
C LEU A 109 11.58 -9.66 -6.01
N ALA A 110 11.97 -10.68 -6.77
CA ALA A 110 12.16 -12.04 -6.23
C ALA A 110 13.39 -12.19 -5.30
N GLY A 111 14.16 -11.11 -5.08
CA GLY A 111 15.23 -11.05 -4.09
C GLY A 111 14.74 -10.79 -2.66
N PHE A 112 13.50 -10.34 -2.50
CA PHE A 112 12.89 -10.09 -1.19
C PHE A 112 12.19 -11.31 -0.63
N ASP A 113 12.20 -11.42 0.70
CA ASP A 113 11.50 -12.49 1.40
C ASP A 113 9.99 -12.24 1.47
N ALA A 114 9.59 -10.97 1.50
CA ALA A 114 8.21 -10.52 1.32
C ALA A 114 8.20 -9.11 0.74
N ILE A 115 7.24 -8.85 -0.12
CA ILE A 115 6.89 -7.52 -0.64
C ILE A 115 5.52 -7.19 -0.08
N VAL A 116 5.42 -6.12 0.70
CA VAL A 116 4.17 -5.65 1.30
C VAL A 116 3.68 -4.45 0.49
N MET A 117 2.61 -4.63 -0.28
CA MET A 117 1.94 -3.57 -1.03
C MET A 117 1.08 -2.76 -0.05
N ARG A 118 1.51 -1.54 0.22
CA ARG A 118 0.98 -0.60 1.23
C ARG A 118 0.79 0.81 0.67
N LYS A 119 0.73 0.95 -0.65
CA LYS A 119 0.28 2.18 -1.31
C LYS A 119 -1.16 2.45 -0.91
N ASP A 120 -1.44 3.64 -0.42
CA ASP A 120 -2.80 4.06 -0.07
C ASP A 120 -3.65 4.26 -1.34
N PRO A 121 -4.98 4.10 -1.24
CA PRO A 121 -5.92 4.50 -2.29
C PRO A 121 -5.74 5.96 -2.73
N PRO A 122 -6.21 6.36 -3.92
CA PRO A 122 -7.23 5.68 -4.73
C PRO A 122 -6.71 4.49 -5.54
N PHE A 123 -7.62 3.59 -5.92
CA PHE A 123 -7.34 2.59 -6.94
C PHE A 123 -7.47 3.25 -8.32
N ASP A 124 -6.35 3.76 -8.84
CA ASP A 124 -6.24 4.42 -10.13
C ASP A 124 -5.46 3.57 -11.16
N LEU A 125 -5.10 4.16 -12.30
CA LEU A 125 -4.31 3.46 -13.32
C LEU A 125 -2.89 3.12 -12.83
N GLU A 126 -2.29 3.94 -11.98
CA GLU A 126 -0.96 3.68 -11.43
C GLU A 126 -1.00 2.47 -10.51
N PHE A 127 -1.97 2.43 -9.59
CA PHE A 127 -2.21 1.28 -8.73
C PHE A 127 -2.49 0.02 -9.57
N LEU A 128 -3.32 0.13 -10.61
CA LEU A 128 -3.60 -0.97 -11.53
C LEU A 128 -2.31 -1.51 -12.17
N TYR A 129 -1.47 -0.66 -12.75
CA TYR A 129 -0.23 -1.10 -13.38
C TYR A 129 0.77 -1.68 -12.39
N ALA A 130 0.87 -1.11 -11.18
CA ALA A 130 1.70 -1.65 -10.10
C ALA A 130 1.28 -3.10 -9.76
N THR A 131 -0.02 -3.37 -9.64
CA THR A 131 -0.49 -4.74 -9.37
C THR A 131 -0.19 -5.72 -10.53
N GLN A 132 -0.18 -5.27 -11.79
CA GLN A 132 0.18 -6.11 -12.94
C GLN A 132 1.67 -6.46 -12.94
N LEU A 133 2.53 -5.49 -12.62
CA LEU A 133 3.97 -5.70 -12.44
C LEU A 133 4.25 -6.67 -11.29
N LEU A 134 3.58 -6.48 -10.15
CA LEU A 134 3.73 -7.33 -8.97
C LEU A 134 3.18 -8.75 -9.20
N GLU A 135 2.09 -8.92 -9.96
CA GLU A 135 1.60 -10.25 -10.35
C GLU A 135 2.63 -10.97 -11.23
N ARG A 136 3.24 -10.26 -12.18
CA ARG A 136 4.29 -10.82 -13.00
C ARG A 136 5.52 -11.19 -12.16
N ALA A 137 5.91 -10.35 -11.20
CA ALA A 137 6.99 -10.65 -10.28
C ALA A 137 6.68 -11.90 -9.44
N LYS A 138 5.43 -12.05 -8.99
CA LYS A 138 4.94 -13.24 -8.28
C LYS A 138 5.08 -14.50 -9.14
N ALA A 139 4.75 -14.43 -10.43
CA ALA A 139 4.96 -15.53 -11.37
C ALA A 139 6.45 -15.90 -11.53
N GLU A 140 7.37 -14.96 -11.29
CA GLU A 140 8.82 -15.16 -11.30
C GLU A 140 9.41 -15.50 -9.91
N GLY A 141 8.55 -15.76 -8.92
CA GLY A 141 8.93 -16.26 -7.59
C GLY A 141 8.95 -15.22 -6.47
N ALA A 142 8.58 -13.97 -6.75
CA ALA A 142 8.38 -12.97 -5.70
C ALA A 142 7.20 -13.34 -4.78
N ARG A 143 7.26 -12.90 -3.53
CA ARG A 143 6.21 -13.14 -2.53
C ARG A 143 5.56 -11.81 -2.17
N VAL A 144 4.43 -11.51 -2.80
CA VAL A 144 3.72 -10.23 -2.66
C VAL A 144 2.50 -10.40 -1.76
N PHE A 145 2.32 -9.46 -0.85
CA PHE A 145 1.25 -9.40 0.14
C PHE A 145 0.60 -8.01 0.10
N ASN A 146 -0.70 -7.87 -0.16
CA ASN A 146 -1.64 -8.93 -0.55
C ASN A 146 -1.40 -9.44 -1.98
N ASP A 147 -2.16 -10.48 -2.37
CA ASP A 147 -2.12 -10.99 -3.73
C ASP A 147 -2.47 -9.88 -4.75
N PRO A 148 -1.62 -9.58 -5.75
CA PRO A 148 -1.85 -8.46 -6.65
C PRO A 148 -3.10 -8.61 -7.53
N ARG A 149 -3.48 -9.85 -7.86
CA ARG A 149 -4.70 -10.10 -8.61
C ARG A 149 -5.92 -9.92 -7.72
N ALA A 150 -5.89 -10.43 -6.49
CA ALA A 150 -6.97 -10.21 -5.52
C ALA A 150 -7.23 -8.71 -5.28
N LEU A 151 -6.19 -7.88 -5.23
CA LEU A 151 -6.34 -6.42 -5.11
C LEU A 151 -7.13 -5.79 -6.27
N ARG A 152 -7.09 -6.37 -7.48
CA ARG A 152 -7.86 -5.90 -8.63
C ARG A 152 -9.26 -6.50 -8.70
N ASP A 153 -9.36 -7.79 -8.37
CA ASP A 153 -10.59 -8.56 -8.52
C ASP A 153 -11.59 -8.22 -7.39
N HIS A 154 -11.10 -7.78 -6.22
CA HIS A 154 -11.94 -7.45 -5.05
C HIS A 154 -11.84 -5.96 -4.67
N ASN A 155 -12.57 -5.11 -5.39
CA ASN A 155 -12.71 -3.69 -5.04
C ASN A 155 -13.39 -3.53 -3.66
N GLU A 156 -12.85 -2.64 -2.81
CA GLU A 156 -13.29 -2.48 -1.42
C GLU A 156 -14.80 -2.24 -1.23
N LYS A 157 -15.45 -1.55 -2.18
CA LYS A 157 -16.88 -1.24 -2.12
C LYS A 157 -17.74 -2.26 -2.85
N LEU A 158 -17.25 -2.85 -3.95
CA LEU A 158 -18.01 -3.84 -4.73
C LEU A 158 -17.91 -5.25 -4.17
N ALA A 159 -16.82 -5.60 -3.49
CA ALA A 159 -16.60 -6.94 -2.94
C ALA A 159 -17.68 -7.36 -1.93
N ILE A 160 -18.39 -6.41 -1.33
CA ILE A 160 -19.52 -6.69 -0.43
C ILE A 160 -20.66 -7.45 -1.15
N LEU A 161 -20.77 -7.30 -2.48
CA LEU A 161 -21.80 -7.96 -3.28
C LEU A 161 -21.57 -9.48 -3.40
N GLU A 162 -20.35 -9.97 -3.17
CA GLU A 162 -20.05 -11.40 -3.06
C GLU A 162 -20.68 -12.03 -1.81
N PHE A 163 -21.08 -11.19 -0.84
CA PHE A 163 -21.62 -11.58 0.46
C PHE A 163 -22.89 -10.79 0.79
N ALA A 164 -23.72 -10.53 -0.21
CA ALA A 164 -24.87 -9.62 -0.12
C ALA A 164 -25.83 -9.92 1.05
N GLN A 165 -25.94 -11.18 1.47
CA GLN A 165 -26.75 -11.62 2.62
C GLN A 165 -26.30 -11.05 3.97
N PHE A 166 -25.06 -10.55 4.07
CA PHE A 166 -24.49 -9.95 5.28
C PHE A 166 -24.38 -8.43 5.19
N THR A 167 -24.96 -7.82 4.15
CA THR A 167 -24.85 -6.38 3.86
C THR A 167 -26.21 -5.71 3.84
N ALA A 168 -26.25 -4.38 4.03
CA ALA A 168 -27.45 -3.60 3.77
C ALA A 168 -27.85 -3.68 2.28
N PRO A 169 -29.14 -3.52 1.93
CA PRO A 169 -29.57 -3.41 0.53
C PRO A 169 -28.68 -2.43 -0.22
N THR A 170 -28.11 -2.87 -1.34
CA THR A 170 -27.11 -2.11 -2.10
C THR A 170 -27.48 -2.11 -3.58
N LEU A 171 -27.56 -0.91 -4.16
CA LEU A 171 -27.72 -0.72 -5.61
C LEU A 171 -26.48 0.01 -6.16
N VAL A 172 -25.88 -0.56 -7.20
CA VAL A 172 -24.84 0.10 -7.99
C VAL A 172 -25.43 0.45 -9.36
N SER A 173 -25.49 1.74 -9.69
CA SER A 173 -26.10 2.21 -10.93
C SER A 173 -25.53 3.55 -11.37
N ARG A 174 -25.37 3.72 -12.68
CA ARG A 174 -25.11 5.02 -13.32
C ARG A 174 -26.38 5.78 -13.73
N ASP A 175 -27.55 5.13 -13.63
CA ASP A 175 -28.84 5.70 -13.99
C ASP A 175 -29.48 6.41 -12.78
N PRO A 176 -29.65 7.74 -12.82
CA PRO A 176 -30.25 8.50 -11.72
C PRO A 176 -31.69 8.10 -11.40
N ALA A 177 -32.46 7.60 -12.37
CA ALA A 177 -33.83 7.18 -12.12
C ALA A 177 -33.88 5.94 -11.20
N ARG A 178 -32.99 4.96 -11.43
CA ARG A 178 -32.87 3.78 -10.55
C ARG A 178 -32.42 4.15 -9.15
N LEU A 179 -31.46 5.07 -9.02
CA LEU A 179 -31.00 5.55 -7.72
C LEU A 179 -32.11 6.22 -6.92
N ARG A 180 -32.91 7.09 -7.57
CA ARG A 180 -34.07 7.72 -6.92
C ARG A 180 -35.13 6.71 -6.50
N ALA A 181 -35.44 5.75 -7.37
CA ALA A 181 -36.40 4.69 -7.06
C ALA A 181 -35.95 3.87 -5.84
N PHE A 182 -34.66 3.52 -5.77
CA PHE A 182 -34.09 2.79 -4.64
C PHE A 182 -34.19 3.55 -3.32
N VAL A 183 -33.95 4.87 -3.33
CA VAL A 183 -34.12 5.70 -2.12
C VAL A 183 -35.59 5.75 -1.68
N VAL A 184 -36.53 5.89 -2.62
CA VAL A 184 -37.96 5.88 -2.30
C VAL A 184 -38.40 4.53 -1.72
N GLU A 185 -37.91 3.42 -2.28
CA GLU A 185 -38.22 2.06 -1.79
C GLU A 185 -37.72 1.81 -0.36
N ASN A 186 -36.53 2.32 -0.02
CA ASN A 186 -35.88 2.07 1.27
C ASN A 186 -36.11 3.19 2.31
N GLY A 187 -36.74 4.30 1.93
CA GLY A 187 -36.98 5.48 2.77
C GLY A 187 -35.76 6.39 2.93
N GLU A 188 -34.62 5.81 3.30
CA GLU A 188 -33.33 6.52 3.44
C GLU A 188 -32.20 5.66 2.86
N ALA A 189 -31.20 6.29 2.22
CA ALA A 189 -30.06 5.61 1.65
C ALA A 189 -28.79 6.46 1.72
N VAL A 190 -27.64 5.82 1.87
CA VAL A 190 -26.32 6.47 1.78
C VAL A 190 -25.78 6.32 0.36
N LEU A 191 -25.54 7.44 -0.31
CA LEU A 191 -24.91 7.45 -1.64
C LEU A 191 -23.41 7.66 -1.50
N LYS A 192 -22.63 6.84 -2.20
CA LYS A 192 -21.16 6.89 -2.21
C LYS A 192 -20.66 6.61 -3.62
N LEU A 193 -19.55 7.26 -4.00
CA LEU A 193 -18.82 6.92 -5.22
C LEU A 193 -18.09 5.59 -5.05
N LEU A 194 -17.81 4.89 -6.15
CA LEU A 194 -17.05 3.63 -6.11
C LEU A 194 -15.55 3.89 -5.95
N ASP A 195 -15.04 4.92 -6.60
CA ASP A 195 -13.69 5.45 -6.43
C ASP A 195 -13.64 6.51 -5.31
N GLY A 196 -12.42 6.97 -5.01
CA GLY A 196 -12.12 7.96 -3.98
C GLY A 196 -11.90 9.37 -4.53
N MET A 197 -12.34 9.66 -5.76
CA MET A 197 -12.37 11.04 -6.28
C MET A 197 -13.56 11.82 -5.75
#